data_AF-A0A2T0BC36-F1
#
_entry.id   AF-A0A2T0BC36-F1
#
_cell.length_a   1.000
_cell.length_b   1.000
_cell.length_c   1.000
_cell.angle_alpha   90.00
_cell.angle_beta   90.00
_cell.angle_gamma   90.00
#
_symmetry.space_group_name_H-M   'P 1'
#
loop_
_entity.id
_entity.type
_entity.pdbx_description
1 polymer ?
#
loop_
_entity_poly.entity_id
_entity_poly.type
_entity_poly.pdbx_seq_one_letter_code
_entity_poly.pdbx_strand_id
1 'polypeptide(L)'
;MAPIIVVLSPINIEDKAQVLIISQFIAIPGMIGVVNIALPKLILKLKEKYFYDDKIKLIAFGNLHYSLRKSNFLIVTLIVTVTYLISMFSSKGMTQQVKVVAMISYVVVICIMAITIVYKILIEGVNRKKMFNQLKLVGYVNKEINKIIDLETILLYGVIIFIPLLPISIMIIGNTVSGGMNLTSAIAIVSIYLVAFLISLAISLIGYRKIVFNSIKEGI
;
A
#
# COMPACT_ATOMS: atom_id res chain seq x y z
N MET A 1 16.65 -5.39 4.76
CA MET A 1 18.10 -5.21 4.96
C MET A 1 18.93 -5.85 3.86
N ALA A 2 18.65 -7.09 3.42
CA ALA A 2 19.39 -7.75 2.32
C ALA A 2 19.54 -6.90 1.01
N PRO A 3 18.51 -6.19 0.50
CA PRO A 3 18.69 -5.40 -0.71
C PRO A 3 19.53 -4.14 -0.50
N ILE A 4 19.54 -3.56 0.71
CA ILE A 4 20.38 -2.40 1.04
C ILE A 4 21.86 -2.80 1.06
N ILE A 5 22.17 -3.99 1.60
CA ILE A 5 23.54 -4.53 1.63
C ILE A 5 24.06 -4.76 0.21
N VAL A 6 23.20 -5.23 -0.70
CA VAL A 6 23.54 -5.44 -2.12
C VAL A 6 23.74 -4.11 -2.86
N VAL A 7 22.97 -3.07 -2.53
CA VAL A 7 23.17 -1.73 -3.10
C VAL A 7 24.53 -1.16 -2.69
N LEU A 8 24.97 -1.41 -1.45
CA LEU A 8 26.22 -0.90 -0.89
C LEU A 8 27.45 -1.77 -1.20
N SER A 9 27.27 -2.97 -1.78
CA SER A 9 28.40 -3.87 -2.06
C SER A 9 29.12 -3.51 -3.37
N PRO A 10 30.45 -3.70 -3.45
CA PRO A 10 31.25 -3.43 -4.64
C PRO A 10 31.16 -4.57 -5.67
N ILE A 11 29.96 -5.15 -5.86
CA ILE A 11 29.73 -6.20 -6.86
C ILE A 11 29.68 -5.56 -8.26
N ASN A 12 30.23 -6.26 -9.26
CA ASN A 12 30.26 -5.80 -10.65
C ASN A 12 28.83 -5.54 -11.19
N ILE A 13 28.74 -4.61 -12.13
CA ILE A 13 27.49 -3.97 -12.58
C ILE A 13 26.54 -4.98 -13.26
N GLU A 14 27.06 -6.02 -13.90
CA GLU A 14 26.27 -7.07 -14.58
C GLU A 14 25.67 -8.09 -13.60
N ASP A 15 26.39 -8.45 -12.54
CA ASP A 15 25.93 -9.41 -11.52
C ASP A 15 24.92 -8.78 -10.55
N LYS A 16 24.96 -7.46 -10.36
CA LYS A 16 24.11 -6.74 -9.39
C LYS A 16 22.61 -6.92 -9.60
N ALA A 17 22.11 -6.98 -10.83
CA ALA A 17 20.67 -7.15 -11.09
C ALA A 17 20.15 -8.53 -10.65
N GLN A 18 20.92 -9.58 -10.92
CA GLN A 18 20.58 -10.95 -10.48
C GLN A 18 20.66 -11.08 -8.96
N VAL A 19 21.70 -10.50 -8.35
CA VAL A 19 21.86 -10.47 -6.89
C VAL A 19 20.71 -9.68 -6.22
N LEU A 20 20.22 -8.59 -6.84
CA LEU A 20 19.05 -7.86 -6.34
C LEU A 20 17.79 -8.73 -6.33
N ILE A 21 17.53 -9.52 -7.37
CA ILE A 21 16.40 -10.46 -7.42
C ILE A 21 16.51 -11.49 -6.28
N ILE A 22 17.68 -12.10 -6.09
CA ILE A 22 17.92 -13.08 -5.01
C ILE A 22 17.73 -12.42 -3.64
N SER A 23 18.20 -11.19 -3.46
CA SER A 23 18.07 -10.44 -2.21
C SER A 23 16.62 -10.12 -1.83
N GLN A 24 15.71 -10.03 -2.81
CA GLN A 24 14.28 -9.82 -2.55
C GLN A 24 13.67 -11.03 -1.86
N PHE A 25 13.96 -12.25 -2.32
CA PHE A 25 13.45 -13.48 -1.71
C PHE A 25 13.91 -13.60 -0.25
N ILE A 26 15.17 -13.26 0.04
CA ILE A 26 15.71 -13.23 1.41
C ILE A 26 15.03 -12.13 2.26
N ALA A 27 14.57 -11.04 1.65
CA ALA A 27 13.92 -9.93 2.34
C ALA A 27 12.45 -10.19 2.69
N ILE A 28 11.76 -11.15 2.04
CA ILE A 28 10.33 -11.42 2.23
C ILE A 28 9.94 -11.64 3.70
N PRO A 29 10.63 -12.49 4.49
CA PRO A 29 10.28 -12.70 5.90
C PRO A 29 10.34 -11.40 6.71
N GLY A 30 11.33 -10.55 6.43
CA GLY A 30 11.46 -9.24 7.06
C GLY A 30 10.31 -8.30 6.69
N MET A 31 9.90 -8.27 5.42
CA MET A 31 8.76 -7.47 4.96
C MET A 31 7.46 -7.93 5.61
N ILE A 32 7.23 -9.24 5.69
CA ILE A 32 6.08 -9.84 6.39
C ILE A 32 6.08 -9.41 7.86
N GLY A 33 7.22 -9.46 8.55
CA GLY A 33 7.33 -9.01 9.94
C GLY A 33 6.99 -7.53 10.13
N VAL A 34 7.49 -6.67 9.25
CA VAL A 34 7.21 -5.22 9.31
C VAL A 34 5.72 -4.94 9.08
N VAL A 35 5.14 -5.47 8.01
CA VAL A 35 3.74 -5.22 7.65
C VAL A 35 2.79 -5.88 8.65
N ASN A 36 3.04 -7.11 9.07
CA ASN A 36 2.07 -7.87 9.85
C ASN A 36 2.13 -7.60 11.36
N ILE A 37 3.30 -7.21 11.85
CA ILE A 37 3.56 -7.11 13.30
C ILE A 37 3.91 -5.67 13.68
N ALA A 38 4.95 -5.10 13.07
CA ALA A 38 5.46 -3.80 13.50
C ALA A 38 4.46 -2.67 13.20
N LEU A 39 3.92 -2.64 11.99
CA LEU A 39 3.05 -1.58 11.51
C LEU A 39 1.71 -1.49 12.28
N PRO A 40 0.95 -2.59 12.49
CA PRO A 40 -0.24 -2.55 13.34
C PRO A 40 0.06 -2.13 14.78
N LYS A 41 1.20 -2.57 15.36
CA LYS A 41 1.62 -2.20 16.71
C LYS A 41 1.97 -0.72 16.82
N LEU A 42 2.64 -0.14 15.81
CA LEU A 42 2.95 1.29 15.77
C LEU A 42 1.67 2.12 15.75
N ILE A 43 0.68 1.73 14.96
CA ILE A 43 -0.61 2.44 14.87
C ILE A 43 -1.37 2.36 16.20
N LEU A 44 -1.33 1.20 16.87
CA LEU A 44 -1.92 1.05 18.20
C LEU A 44 -1.23 1.94 19.24
N LYS A 45 0.12 1.96 19.26
CA LYS A 45 0.88 2.84 20.15
C LYS A 45 0.61 4.32 19.88
N LEU A 46 0.47 4.72 18.62
CA LEU A 46 0.11 6.09 18.25
C LEU A 46 -1.29 6.45 18.74
N LYS A 47 -2.26 5.53 18.59
CA LYS A 47 -3.62 5.66 19.13
C LYS A 47 -3.59 5.91 20.64
N GLU A 48 -2.89 5.06 21.39
CA GLU A 48 -2.82 5.10 22.86
C GLU A 48 -2.10 6.34 23.38
N LYS A 49 -1.06 6.81 22.67
CA LYS A 49 -0.21 7.90 23.15
C LYS A 49 -0.71 9.31 22.80
N TYR A 50 -1.34 9.51 21.64
CA TYR A 50 -1.61 10.86 21.12
C TYR A 50 -3.08 11.15 20.79
N PHE A 51 -3.94 10.14 20.73
CA PHE A 51 -5.31 10.31 20.20
C PHE A 51 -6.41 9.89 21.17
N TYR A 52 -6.10 9.79 22.46
CA TYR A 52 -7.08 9.44 23.50
C TYR A 52 -8.18 10.51 23.63
N ASP A 53 -7.81 11.79 23.50
CA ASP A 53 -8.72 12.91 23.77
C ASP A 53 -9.66 13.27 22.61
N ASP A 54 -9.35 12.82 21.38
CA ASP A 54 -10.12 13.12 20.18
C ASP A 54 -10.95 11.89 19.75
N LYS A 55 -12.24 11.91 20.07
CA LYS A 55 -13.19 10.81 19.82
C LYS A 55 -13.21 10.37 18.35
N ILE A 56 -13.08 11.31 17.40
CA ILE A 56 -13.09 11.01 15.96
C ILE A 56 -11.81 10.25 15.58
N LYS A 57 -10.65 10.75 16.00
CA LYS A 57 -9.36 10.11 15.71
C LYS A 57 -9.25 8.75 16.40
N LEU A 58 -9.73 8.62 17.63
CA LEU A 58 -9.70 7.36 18.38
C LEU A 58 -10.43 6.24 17.63
N ILE A 59 -11.63 6.53 17.11
CA ILE A 59 -12.44 5.57 16.33
C ILE A 59 -11.74 5.25 15.01
N ALA A 60 -11.30 6.25 14.27
CA ALA A 60 -10.63 6.07 12.98
C ALA A 60 -9.34 5.25 13.10
N PHE A 61 -8.50 5.49 14.11
CA PHE A 61 -7.28 4.72 14.34
C PHE A 61 -7.56 3.28 14.81
N GLY A 62 -8.62 3.07 15.60
CA GLY A 62 -9.09 1.73 15.96
C GLY A 62 -9.52 0.94 14.72
N ASN A 63 -10.31 1.57 13.85
CA ASN A 63 -10.74 0.99 12.59
C ASN A 63 -9.57 0.74 11.63
N LEU A 64 -8.62 1.68 11.54
CA LEU A 64 -7.40 1.52 10.74
C LEU A 64 -6.58 0.31 11.18
N HIS A 65 -6.35 0.15 12.49
CA HIS A 65 -5.63 -1.00 13.03
C HIS A 65 -6.30 -2.33 12.63
N TYR A 66 -7.64 -2.39 12.72
CA TYR A 66 -8.41 -3.55 12.31
C TYR A 66 -8.29 -3.84 10.80
N SER A 67 -8.46 -2.82 9.98
CA SER A 67 -8.38 -2.90 8.51
C SER A 67 -7.01 -3.36 8.03
N LEU A 68 -5.95 -2.86 8.67
CA LEU A 68 -4.58 -3.26 8.35
C LEU A 68 -4.32 -4.71 8.67
N ARG A 69 -4.72 -5.20 9.86
CA ARG A 69 -4.58 -6.63 10.18
C ARG A 69 -5.25 -7.54 9.13
N LYS A 70 -6.35 -7.08 8.51
CA LYS A 70 -7.08 -7.80 7.47
C LYS A 70 -6.57 -7.60 6.04
N SER A 71 -5.71 -6.61 5.82
CA SER A 71 -5.21 -6.21 4.48
C SER A 71 -3.69 -6.39 4.33
N ASN A 72 -3.02 -6.85 5.39
CA ASN A 72 -1.60 -7.19 5.44
C ASN A 72 -1.09 -8.01 4.24
N PHE A 73 -1.82 -9.07 3.87
CA PHE A 73 -1.44 -9.91 2.74
C PHE A 73 -1.43 -9.15 1.41
N LEU A 74 -2.37 -8.22 1.20
CA LEU A 74 -2.43 -7.40 -0.01
C LEU A 74 -1.22 -6.48 -0.12
N ILE A 75 -0.81 -5.86 1.00
CA ILE A 75 0.34 -4.95 1.05
C ILE A 75 1.64 -5.72 0.78
N VAL A 76 1.82 -6.90 1.38
CA VAL A 76 3.02 -7.72 1.14
C VAL A 76 3.09 -8.16 -0.32
N THR A 77 1.99 -8.68 -0.88
CA THR A 77 1.94 -9.11 -2.27
C THR A 77 2.22 -7.95 -3.23
N LEU A 78 1.66 -6.76 -2.95
CA LEU A 78 1.94 -5.55 -3.73
C LEU A 78 3.45 -5.27 -3.78
N ILE A 79 4.11 -5.25 -2.61
CA ILE A 79 5.53 -4.96 -2.51
C ILE A 79 6.33 -5.98 -3.32
N VAL A 80 6.13 -7.28 -3.05
CA VAL A 80 6.91 -8.36 -3.65
C VAL A 80 6.79 -8.35 -5.17
N THR A 81 5.57 -8.29 -5.70
CA THR A 81 5.34 -8.34 -7.15
C THR A 81 5.90 -7.10 -7.84
N VAL A 82 5.70 -5.91 -7.27
CA VAL A 82 6.21 -4.67 -7.84
C VAL A 82 7.74 -4.65 -7.85
N THR A 83 8.39 -4.97 -6.73
CA THR A 83 9.85 -4.95 -6.66
C THR A 83 10.47 -5.96 -7.61
N TYR A 84 9.81 -7.11 -7.80
CA TYR A 84 10.25 -8.14 -8.72
C TYR A 84 10.21 -7.67 -10.18
N LEU A 85 9.10 -7.05 -10.59
CA LEU A 85 8.93 -6.53 -11.95
C LEU A 85 9.91 -5.40 -12.27
N ILE A 86 10.20 -4.52 -11.30
CA ILE A 86 11.22 -3.46 -11.46
C ILE A 86 12.61 -4.05 -11.72
N SER A 87 12.99 -5.10 -10.97
CA SER A 87 14.27 -5.76 -11.15
C SER A 87 14.37 -6.52 -12.47
N MET A 88 13.28 -7.17 -12.91
CA MET A 88 13.22 -7.83 -14.21
C MET A 88 13.35 -6.85 -15.38
N PHE A 89 12.65 -5.72 -15.31
CA PHE A 89 12.74 -4.64 -16.29
C PHE A 89 14.18 -4.10 -16.43
N SER A 90 14.88 -3.98 -15.30
CA SER A 90 16.22 -3.36 -15.24
C SER A 90 17.37 -4.34 -15.47
N SER A 91 17.10 -5.65 -15.62
CA SER A 91 18.14 -6.67 -15.70
C SER A 91 18.87 -6.66 -17.04
N LYS A 92 20.20 -6.52 -17.03
CA LYS A 92 21.02 -6.45 -18.27
C LYS A 92 21.06 -7.78 -19.04
N GLY A 93 21.03 -8.92 -18.33
CA GLY A 93 21.08 -10.25 -18.93
C GLY A 93 19.78 -10.74 -19.57
N MET A 94 18.70 -9.97 -19.49
CA MET A 94 17.40 -10.33 -20.06
C MET A 94 17.22 -9.73 -21.47
N THR A 95 16.55 -10.47 -22.35
CA THR A 95 16.23 -9.99 -23.70
C THR A 95 15.31 -8.77 -23.64
N GLN A 96 15.37 -7.92 -24.67
CA GLN A 96 14.54 -6.72 -24.74
C GLN A 96 13.03 -7.03 -24.69
N GLN A 97 12.62 -8.17 -25.24
CA GLN A 97 11.24 -8.65 -25.20
C GLN A 97 10.76 -8.88 -23.76
N VAL A 98 11.58 -9.55 -22.94
CA VAL A 98 11.26 -9.80 -21.52
C VAL A 98 11.11 -8.49 -20.75
N LYS A 99 11.95 -7.48 -21.03
CA LYS A 99 11.86 -6.16 -20.38
C LYS A 99 10.56 -5.43 -20.72
N VAL A 100 10.15 -5.44 -21.99
CA VAL A 100 8.89 -4.82 -22.43
C VAL A 100 7.70 -5.53 -21.77
N VAL A 101 7.72 -6.86 -21.74
CA VAL A 101 6.68 -7.65 -21.04
C VAL A 101 6.64 -7.28 -19.55
N ALA A 102 7.79 -7.20 -18.87
CA ALA A 102 7.85 -6.81 -17.46
C ALA A 102 7.25 -5.42 -17.21
N MET A 103 7.47 -4.46 -18.10
CA MET A 103 6.89 -3.11 -18.01
C MET A 103 5.37 -3.12 -18.20
N ILE A 104 4.85 -3.87 -19.18
CA ILE A 104 3.41 -4.01 -19.39
C ILE A 104 2.78 -4.71 -18.18
N SER A 105 3.38 -5.81 -17.71
CA SER A 105 2.93 -6.52 -16.51
C SER A 105 2.93 -5.62 -15.29
N TYR A 106 3.91 -4.73 -15.15
CA TYR A 106 3.94 -3.75 -14.07
C TYR A 106 2.69 -2.87 -14.07
N VAL A 107 2.35 -2.25 -15.20
CA VAL A 107 1.15 -1.40 -15.32
C VAL A 107 -0.11 -2.20 -15.02
N VAL A 108 -0.25 -3.39 -15.59
CA VAL A 108 -1.43 -4.26 -15.38
C VAL A 108 -1.58 -4.66 -13.92
N VAL A 109 -0.49 -5.10 -13.26
CA VAL A 109 -0.51 -5.49 -11.84
C VAL A 109 -0.88 -4.32 -10.95
N ILE A 110 -0.34 -3.12 -11.21
CA ILE A 110 -0.71 -1.92 -10.44
C ILE A 110 -2.21 -1.61 -10.56
N CYS A 111 -2.77 -1.70 -11.77
CA CYS A 111 -4.20 -1.51 -11.98
C CYS A 111 -5.05 -2.56 -11.24
N ILE A 112 -4.69 -3.84 -11.33
CA ILE A 112 -5.40 -4.93 -10.63
C ILE A 112 -5.34 -4.74 -9.12
N MET A 113 -4.17 -4.37 -8.59
CA MET A 113 -3.98 -4.14 -7.15
C MET A 113 -4.76 -2.93 -6.65
N ALA A 114 -4.81 -1.85 -7.42
CA ALA A 114 -5.65 -0.70 -7.13
C ALA A 114 -7.13 -1.12 -7.03
N ILE A 115 -7.65 -1.81 -8.05
CA ILE A 115 -9.04 -2.32 -8.05
C ILE A 115 -9.30 -3.24 -6.85
N THR A 116 -8.38 -4.15 -6.54
CA THR A 116 -8.49 -5.09 -5.42
C THR A 116 -8.58 -4.35 -4.08
N ILE A 117 -7.79 -3.29 -3.90
CA ILE A 117 -7.82 -2.46 -2.69
C ILE A 117 -9.13 -1.69 -2.58
N VAL A 118 -9.63 -1.08 -3.67
CA VAL A 118 -10.97 -0.47 -3.68
C VAL A 118 -11.99 -1.50 -3.21
N TYR A 119 -12.02 -2.67 -3.85
CA TYR A 119 -12.99 -3.72 -3.54
C TYR A 119 -12.93 -4.16 -2.08
N LYS A 120 -11.71 -4.34 -1.54
CA LYS A 120 -11.48 -4.68 -0.14
C LYS A 120 -12.08 -3.64 0.81
N ILE A 121 -11.85 -2.36 0.56
CA ILE A 121 -12.38 -1.25 1.37
C ILE A 121 -13.90 -1.19 1.29
N LEU A 122 -14.48 -1.37 0.11
CA LEU A 122 -15.94 -1.39 -0.05
C LEU A 122 -16.58 -2.53 0.76
N ILE A 123 -16.00 -3.73 0.74
CA ILE A 123 -16.47 -4.86 1.57
C ILE A 123 -16.36 -4.52 3.05
N GLU A 124 -15.26 -3.90 3.48
CA GLU A 124 -15.10 -3.47 4.86
C GLU A 124 -16.15 -2.44 5.27
N GLY A 125 -16.55 -1.55 4.35
CA GLY A 125 -17.66 -0.65 4.56
C GLY A 125 -19.00 -1.36 4.71
N VAL A 126 -19.27 -2.37 3.87
CA VAL A 126 -20.48 -3.21 3.99
C VAL A 126 -20.51 -3.93 5.34
N ASN A 127 -19.40 -4.52 5.76
CA ASN A 127 -19.29 -5.26 7.03
C ASN A 127 -19.47 -4.36 8.26
N ARG A 128 -19.23 -3.05 8.12
CA ARG A 128 -19.28 -2.08 9.22
C ARG A 128 -20.54 -1.22 9.25
N LYS A 129 -21.52 -1.48 8.38
CA LYS A 129 -22.82 -0.78 8.36
C LYS A 129 -23.47 -0.71 9.74
N LYS A 130 -23.53 -1.83 10.46
CA LYS A 130 -24.12 -1.90 11.83
C LYS A 130 -23.40 -1.01 12.83
N MET A 131 -22.06 -0.98 12.78
CA MET A 131 -21.24 -0.14 13.67
C MET A 131 -21.52 1.36 13.43
N PHE A 132 -21.62 1.79 12.18
CA PHE A 132 -21.93 3.19 11.86
C PHE A 132 -23.37 3.56 12.20
N ASN A 133 -24.33 2.65 12.04
CA ASN A 133 -25.71 2.86 12.50
C ASN A 133 -25.77 3.01 14.03
N GLN A 134 -25.00 2.23 14.79
CA GLN A 134 -24.89 2.38 16.24
C GLN A 134 -24.29 3.73 16.65
N LEU A 135 -23.24 4.19 15.95
CA LEU A 135 -22.69 5.54 16.17
C LEU A 135 -23.76 6.63 15.97
N LYS A 136 -24.62 6.46 14.96
CA LYS A 136 -25.74 7.37 14.72
C LYS A 136 -26.72 7.41 15.89
N LEU A 137 -27.08 6.24 16.45
CA LEU A 137 -27.97 6.12 17.60
C LEU A 137 -27.39 6.73 18.89
N VAL A 138 -26.07 6.68 19.06
CA VAL A 138 -25.36 7.29 20.20
C VAL A 138 -25.27 8.82 20.08
N GLY A 139 -25.71 9.41 18.96
CA GLY A 139 -25.85 10.85 18.77
C GLY A 139 -24.83 11.49 17.83
N TYR A 140 -23.99 10.72 17.13
CA TYR A 140 -23.05 11.28 16.16
C TYR A 140 -23.78 11.92 14.95
N VAL A 141 -23.33 13.11 14.55
CA VAL A 141 -23.90 13.78 13.37
C VAL A 141 -23.28 13.24 12.08
N ASN A 142 -24.00 13.36 10.95
CA ASN A 142 -23.53 12.82 9.66
C ASN A 142 -22.16 13.39 9.24
N LYS A 143 -21.90 14.66 9.60
CA LYS A 143 -20.60 15.32 9.35
C LYS A 143 -19.45 14.63 10.12
N GLU A 144 -19.69 14.14 11.33
CA GLU A 144 -18.66 13.45 12.13
C GLU A 144 -18.42 12.05 11.59
N ILE A 145 -19.48 11.32 11.24
CA ILE A 145 -19.36 10.00 10.60
C ILE A 145 -18.57 10.11 9.29
N ASN A 146 -18.83 11.13 8.49
CA ASN A 146 -18.07 11.37 7.26
C ASN A 146 -16.58 11.62 7.55
N LYS A 147 -16.25 12.43 8.57
CA LYS A 147 -14.86 12.66 8.97
C LYS A 147 -14.17 11.38 9.44
N ILE A 148 -14.87 10.50 10.16
CA ILE A 148 -14.33 9.21 10.60
C ILE A 148 -13.97 8.35 9.37
N ILE A 149 -14.90 8.21 8.41
CA ILE A 149 -14.68 7.44 7.18
C ILE A 149 -13.51 7.99 6.37
N ASP A 150 -13.47 9.32 6.22
CA ASP A 150 -12.41 10.01 5.47
C ASP A 150 -11.05 9.78 6.09
N LEU A 151 -10.93 10.02 7.39
CA LEU A 151 -9.66 9.88 8.10
C LEU A 151 -9.17 8.44 8.05
N GLU A 152 -10.06 7.47 8.30
CA GLU A 152 -9.74 6.05 8.23
C GLU A 152 -9.22 5.66 6.84
N THR A 153 -9.95 6.03 5.79
CA THR A 153 -9.63 5.64 4.41
C THR A 153 -8.34 6.31 3.95
N ILE A 154 -8.15 7.60 4.24
CA ILE A 154 -6.93 8.35 3.91
C ILE A 154 -5.72 7.74 4.61
N LEU A 155 -5.83 7.41 5.91
CA LEU A 155 -4.72 6.81 6.63
C LEU A 155 -4.38 5.41 6.10
N LEU A 156 -5.39 4.61 5.73
CA LEU A 156 -5.19 3.30 5.13
C LEU A 156 -4.45 3.41 3.78
N TYR A 157 -4.87 4.33 2.91
CA TYR A 157 -4.15 4.60 1.66
C TYR A 157 -2.77 5.20 1.89
N GLY A 158 -2.58 6.02 2.91
CA GLY A 158 -1.27 6.50 3.31
C GLY A 158 -0.33 5.34 3.59
N VAL A 159 -0.79 4.34 4.36
CA VAL A 159 -0.02 3.12 4.60
C VAL A 159 0.26 2.35 3.30
N ILE A 160 -0.77 2.15 2.47
CA ILE A 160 -0.67 1.41 1.20
C ILE A 160 0.28 2.08 0.21
N ILE A 161 0.38 3.41 0.22
CA ILE A 161 1.26 4.18 -0.67
C ILE A 161 2.67 4.27 -0.08
N PHE A 162 2.82 4.70 1.17
CA PHE A 162 4.13 5.00 1.75
C PHE A 162 4.94 3.77 2.13
N ILE A 163 4.30 2.70 2.66
CA ILE A 163 5.04 1.50 3.07
C ILE A 163 5.69 0.81 1.88
N PRO A 164 5.01 0.58 0.73
CA PRO A 164 5.64 0.01 -0.45
C PRO A 164 6.60 0.97 -1.17
N LEU A 165 6.45 2.29 -1.00
CA LEU A 165 7.37 3.26 -1.62
C LEU A 165 8.83 3.03 -1.20
N LEU A 166 9.05 2.66 0.07
CA LEU A 166 10.40 2.39 0.60
C LEU A 166 11.12 1.26 -0.15
N PRO A 167 10.61 0.01 -0.22
CA PRO A 167 11.26 -1.06 -0.97
C PRO A 167 11.33 -0.76 -2.48
N ILE A 168 10.33 -0.08 -3.06
CA ILE A 168 10.37 0.38 -4.45
C ILE A 168 11.57 1.31 -4.67
N SER A 169 11.75 2.32 -3.82
CA SER A 169 12.85 3.27 -3.94
C SER A 169 14.22 2.61 -3.83
N ILE A 170 14.40 1.65 -2.91
CA ILE A 170 15.65 0.90 -2.77
C ILE A 170 15.94 0.11 -4.05
N MET A 171 14.93 -0.51 -4.66
CA MET A 171 15.10 -1.24 -5.93
C MET A 171 15.43 -0.31 -7.08
N ILE A 172 14.78 0.84 -7.17
CA ILE A 172 15.05 1.85 -8.19
C ILE A 172 16.49 2.36 -8.07
N ILE A 173 16.94 2.70 -6.86
CA ILE A 173 18.30 3.17 -6.61
C ILE A 173 19.31 2.07 -6.95
N GLY A 174 19.09 0.83 -6.52
CA GLY A 174 19.98 -0.28 -6.85
C GLY A 174 20.13 -0.52 -8.34
N ASN A 175 19.03 -0.45 -9.10
CA ASN A 175 19.02 -0.68 -10.54
C ASN A 175 19.54 0.51 -11.37
N THR A 176 19.45 1.74 -10.85
CA THR A 176 20.04 2.92 -11.49
C THR A 176 21.55 2.96 -11.27
N VAL A 177 22.04 2.63 -10.07
CA VAL A 177 23.48 2.52 -9.77
C VAL A 177 24.14 1.39 -10.57
N SER A 178 23.44 0.29 -10.85
CA SER A 178 23.92 -0.76 -11.76
C SER A 178 23.78 -0.40 -13.24
N GLY A 179 23.37 0.83 -13.58
CA GLY A 179 23.16 1.27 -14.96
C GLY A 179 22.17 0.39 -15.74
N GLY A 180 21.28 -0.33 -15.05
CA GLY A 180 20.22 -1.15 -15.64
C GLY A 180 18.96 -0.35 -15.95
N MET A 181 18.81 0.83 -15.33
CA MET A 181 17.66 1.69 -15.50
C MET A 181 18.05 3.17 -15.57
N ASN A 182 17.38 3.91 -16.47
CA ASN A 182 17.52 5.35 -16.61
C ASN A 182 16.62 6.10 -15.63
N LEU A 183 17.00 7.34 -15.28
CA LEU A 183 16.23 8.19 -14.37
C LEU A 183 14.80 8.46 -14.86
N THR A 184 14.60 8.63 -16.17
CA THR A 184 13.28 8.83 -16.77
C THR A 184 12.34 7.64 -16.50
N SER A 185 12.84 6.41 -16.65
CA SER A 185 12.08 5.19 -16.38
C SER A 185 11.76 5.05 -14.89
N ALA A 186 12.71 5.43 -14.02
CA ALA A 186 12.49 5.45 -12.57
C ALA A 186 11.34 6.38 -12.17
N ILE A 187 11.33 7.61 -12.71
CA ILE A 187 10.29 8.60 -12.46
C ILE A 187 8.94 8.10 -12.98
N ALA A 188 8.91 7.49 -14.17
CA ALA A 188 7.70 6.94 -14.76
C ALA A 188 7.08 5.84 -13.88
N ILE A 189 7.89 4.90 -13.37
CA ILE A 189 7.45 3.82 -12.48
C ILE A 189 6.79 4.38 -11.21
N VAL A 190 7.46 5.33 -10.54
CA VAL A 190 6.91 5.96 -9.31
C VAL A 190 5.64 6.74 -9.63
N SER A 191 5.61 7.45 -10.76
CA SER A 191 4.44 8.25 -11.16
C SER A 191 3.21 7.37 -11.45
N ILE A 192 3.39 6.28 -12.18
CA ILE A 192 2.32 5.31 -12.49
C ILE A 192 1.75 4.72 -11.20
N TYR A 193 2.63 4.32 -10.28
CA TYR A 193 2.23 3.83 -8.96
C TYR A 193 1.38 4.85 -8.19
N LEU A 194 1.88 6.09 -8.06
CA LEU A 194 1.20 7.14 -7.30
C LEU A 194 -0.15 7.49 -7.93
N VAL A 195 -0.20 7.70 -9.24
CA VAL A 195 -1.44 8.06 -9.95
C VAL A 195 -2.50 6.97 -9.77
N ALA A 196 -2.14 5.70 -9.94
CA ALA A 196 -3.09 4.60 -9.79
C ALA A 196 -3.69 4.53 -8.38
N PHE A 197 -2.86 4.65 -7.33
CA PHE A 197 -3.35 4.58 -5.96
C PHE A 197 -4.07 5.86 -5.49
N LEU A 198 -3.75 7.03 -6.04
CA LEU A 198 -4.50 8.26 -5.78
C LEU A 198 -5.90 8.23 -6.42
N ILE A 199 -6.04 7.71 -7.63
CA ILE A 199 -7.34 7.49 -8.27
C ILE A 199 -8.16 6.47 -7.45
N SER A 200 -7.53 5.38 -7.05
CA SER A 200 -8.11 4.34 -6.20
C SER A 200 -8.63 4.90 -4.86
N LEU A 201 -7.88 5.81 -4.23
CA LEU A 201 -8.29 6.53 -3.01
C LEU A 201 -9.56 7.34 -3.24
N ALA A 202 -9.62 8.14 -4.32
CA ALA A 202 -10.79 8.94 -4.63
C ALA A 202 -12.04 8.07 -4.81
N ILE A 203 -11.92 6.97 -5.56
CA ILE A 203 -13.02 6.02 -5.78
C ILE A 203 -13.47 5.39 -4.45
N SER A 204 -12.52 5.00 -3.60
CA SER A 204 -12.80 4.36 -2.31
C SER A 204 -13.54 5.30 -1.35
N LEU A 205 -13.15 6.58 -1.29
CA LEU A 205 -13.82 7.57 -0.46
C LEU A 205 -15.29 7.75 -0.88
N ILE A 206 -15.54 7.89 -2.19
CA ILE A 206 -16.90 8.06 -2.72
C ILE A 206 -17.73 6.80 -2.45
N GLY A 207 -17.19 5.62 -2.77
CA GLY A 207 -17.89 4.36 -2.62
C GLY A 207 -18.19 4.01 -1.16
N TYR A 208 -17.21 4.19 -0.26
CA TYR A 208 -17.37 3.88 1.16
C TYR A 208 -18.43 4.81 1.79
N ARG A 209 -18.36 6.12 1.58
CA ARG A 209 -19.38 7.06 2.04
C ARG A 209 -20.78 6.65 1.57
N LYS A 210 -20.93 6.31 0.28
CA LYS A 210 -22.23 5.89 -0.28
C LYS A 210 -22.78 4.64 0.42
N ILE A 211 -21.94 3.63 0.67
CA ILE A 211 -22.35 2.39 1.34
C ILE A 211 -22.85 2.66 2.77
N VAL A 212 -22.12 3.48 3.54
CA VAL A 212 -22.48 3.78 4.94
C VAL A 212 -23.72 4.67 5.02
N PHE A 213 -23.81 5.73 4.21
CA PHE A 213 -24.97 6.61 4.28
C PHE A 213 -26.24 5.98 3.73
N ASN A 214 -26.15 5.05 2.78
CA ASN A 214 -27.31 4.25 2.38
C ASN A 214 -27.77 3.33 3.50
N SER A 215 -26.85 2.68 4.24
CA SER A 215 -27.24 1.80 5.35
C SER A 215 -27.84 2.53 6.54
N ILE A 216 -27.43 3.79 6.77
CA ILE A 216 -28.02 4.63 7.81
C ILE A 216 -29.46 5.01 7.43
N LYS A 217 -29.74 5.26 6.14
CA LYS A 217 -31.10 5.56 5.65
C LYS A 217 -32.04 4.36 5.71
N GLU A 218 -31.53 3.15 5.45
CA GLU A 218 -32.29 1.90 5.48
C GLU A 218 -32.54 1.36 6.90
N GLY A 219 -31.74 1.81 7.88
CA GLY A 219 -31.79 1.34 9.27
C GLY A 219 -32.57 2.25 10.24
N ILE A 220 -33.29 3.24 9.70
CA ILE A 220 -34.29 4.09 10.37
C ILE A 220 -35.65 3.69 9.80
#